data_AF-A0A842XW58-F1
#
_entry.id   AF-A0A842XW58-F1
#
_cell.length_a   1.000
_cell.length_b   1.000
_cell.length_c   1.000
_cell.angle_alpha   90.00
_cell.angle_beta   90.00
_cell.angle_gamma   90.00
#
_symmetry.space_group_name_H-M   'P 1'
#
loop_
_entity.id
_entity.type
_entity.pdbx_description
1 polymer ?
#
loop_
_entity_poly.entity_id
_entity_poly.type
_entity_poly.pdbx_seq_one_letter_code
_entity_poly.pdbx_strand_id
1 'polypeptide(L)'
;MSECAEILEKLLDDAELYMEFIKPPRGEMKICVELADTGETATLVLGNKPQVIEGCIEGSDGKVSMKKQVLKNILEGKADAFALAARARMDEERPIEFEIYKKEHMKEIWEVGKALLTYFFAPGKIKIKRLKPELAGYAHGAHPIPLTYWDGLRSSWILVKKGEVLNKQGEKDPWPQLFIILEGKGKGIVGDKEFEVEPNMVVYIPKNVIHQIIAEEDVKVIWLAWQAW
;
A
#
# COMPACT_ATOMS: atom_id res chain seq x y z
N MET A 1 -24.68 16.94 -0.89
CA MET A 1 -23.37 16.29 -0.96
C MET A 1 -23.21 15.47 0.31
N SER A 2 -22.99 14.17 0.18
CA SER A 2 -22.70 13.26 1.29
C SER A 2 -21.36 13.63 1.95
N GLU A 3 -21.15 13.23 3.20
CA GLU A 3 -19.88 13.45 3.91
C GLU A 3 -18.74 12.73 3.17
N CYS A 4 -19.03 11.54 2.62
CA CYS A 4 -18.10 10.84 1.74
C CYS A 4 -17.65 11.72 0.55
N ALA A 5 -18.59 12.30 -0.20
CA ALA A 5 -18.26 13.15 -1.35
C ALA A 5 -17.47 14.40 -0.95
N GLU A 6 -17.85 15.10 0.12
CA GLU A 6 -17.12 16.28 0.62
C GLU A 6 -15.67 15.94 1.01
N ILE A 7 -15.46 14.78 1.66
CA ILE A 7 -14.11 14.30 2.00
C ILE A 7 -13.29 14.01 0.75
N LEU A 8 -13.88 13.33 -0.25
CA LEU A 8 -13.17 13.00 -1.48
C LEU A 8 -12.82 14.26 -2.29
N GLU A 9 -13.68 15.28 -2.30
CA GLU A 9 -13.37 16.56 -2.96
C GLU A 9 -12.16 17.24 -2.32
N LYS A 10 -12.11 17.24 -0.98
CA LYS A 10 -10.95 17.74 -0.25
C LYS A 10 -9.69 16.93 -0.55
N LEU A 11 -9.77 15.61 -0.55
CA LEU A 11 -8.64 14.74 -0.89
C LEU A 11 -8.17 14.94 -2.33
N LEU A 12 -9.09 15.25 -3.25
CA LEU A 12 -8.77 15.58 -4.62
C LEU A 12 -7.99 16.91 -4.73
N ASP A 13 -8.40 17.96 -4.01
CA ASP A 13 -7.62 19.21 -3.91
C ASP A 13 -6.23 18.98 -3.28
N ASP A 14 -6.18 18.15 -2.22
CA ASP A 14 -4.92 17.77 -1.58
C ASP A 14 -4.00 16.96 -2.52
N ALA A 15 -4.55 16.27 -3.52
CA ALA A 15 -3.80 15.40 -4.44
C ALA A 15 -3.30 16.11 -5.70
N GLU A 16 -3.56 17.41 -5.88
CA GLU A 16 -3.25 18.18 -7.09
C GLU A 16 -1.81 17.96 -7.60
N LEU A 17 -0.80 18.03 -6.72
CA LEU A 17 0.62 17.86 -7.08
C LEU A 17 1.01 16.42 -7.47
N TYR A 18 0.12 15.45 -7.28
CA TYR A 18 0.37 14.03 -7.44
C TYR A 18 -0.52 13.38 -8.50
N MET A 19 -1.34 14.17 -9.20
CA MET A 19 -2.31 13.65 -10.17
C MET A 19 -1.66 12.89 -11.33
N GLU A 20 -0.43 13.23 -11.72
CA GLU A 20 0.34 12.46 -12.72
C GLU A 20 0.63 11.02 -12.28
N PHE A 21 0.70 10.75 -10.97
CA PHE A 21 0.90 9.40 -10.44
C PHE A 21 -0.41 8.63 -10.23
N ILE A 22 -1.53 9.35 -10.07
CA ILE A 22 -2.85 8.77 -9.73
C ILE A 22 -3.67 8.48 -10.99
N LYS A 23 -3.62 9.36 -12.01
CA LYS A 23 -4.46 9.24 -13.20
C LYS A 23 -4.09 8.00 -14.02
N PRO A 24 -5.06 7.37 -14.70
CA PRO A 24 -4.76 6.27 -15.62
C PRO A 24 -3.88 6.75 -16.79
N PRO A 25 -3.07 5.87 -17.39
CA PRO A 25 -2.20 6.23 -18.52
C PRO A 25 -2.99 6.64 -19.76
N ARG A 26 -4.24 6.18 -19.90
CA ARG A 26 -5.13 6.49 -21.02
C ARG A 26 -6.56 6.65 -20.54
N GLY A 27 -7.26 7.62 -21.14
CA GLY A 27 -8.69 7.81 -20.95
C GLY A 27 -9.06 8.31 -19.55
N GLU A 28 -10.20 7.82 -19.08
CA GLU A 28 -10.77 8.14 -17.77
C GLU A 28 -11.01 6.84 -17.02
N MET A 29 -10.81 6.87 -15.70
CA MET A 29 -11.13 5.77 -14.80
C MET A 29 -12.04 6.24 -13.68
N LYS A 30 -13.06 5.47 -13.38
CA LYS A 30 -14.11 5.76 -12.40
C LYS A 30 -14.00 4.76 -11.27
N ILE A 31 -13.60 5.23 -10.10
CA ILE A 31 -13.48 4.39 -8.90
C ILE A 31 -14.56 4.82 -7.92
N CYS A 32 -15.51 3.93 -7.61
CA CYS A 32 -16.44 4.20 -6.54
C CYS A 32 -15.74 4.04 -5.18
N VAL A 33 -16.01 4.94 -4.25
CA VAL A 33 -15.63 4.81 -2.84
C VAL A 33 -16.91 4.63 -2.04
N GLU A 34 -16.95 3.57 -1.24
CA GLU A 34 -18.10 3.19 -0.41
C GLU A 34 -17.70 3.19 1.07
N LEU A 35 -18.48 3.90 1.89
CA LEU A 35 -18.44 3.79 3.35
C LEU A 35 -19.42 2.69 3.79
N ALA A 36 -18.92 1.46 3.87
CA ALA A 36 -19.72 0.24 3.96
C ALA A 36 -20.67 0.18 5.17
N ASP A 37 -20.35 0.88 6.27
CA ASP A 37 -21.17 0.96 7.48
C ASP A 37 -22.30 2.00 7.42
N THR A 38 -22.25 2.92 6.45
CA THR A 38 -23.25 3.99 6.28
C THR A 38 -24.00 3.91 4.96
N GLY A 39 -23.45 3.22 3.96
CA GLY A 39 -23.95 3.21 2.59
C GLY A 39 -23.66 4.49 1.80
N GLU A 40 -22.94 5.46 2.40
CA GLU A 40 -22.51 6.66 1.68
C GLU A 40 -21.52 6.28 0.58
N THR A 41 -21.76 6.80 -0.63
CA THR A 41 -20.93 6.50 -1.80
C THR A 41 -20.61 7.78 -2.57
N ALA A 42 -19.45 7.78 -3.21
CA ALA A 42 -19.03 8.80 -4.16
C ALA A 42 -18.06 8.21 -5.17
N THR A 43 -18.13 8.65 -6.42
CA THR A 43 -17.24 8.22 -7.48
C THR A 43 -16.14 9.25 -7.69
N LEU A 44 -14.90 8.77 -7.62
CA LEU A 44 -13.73 9.51 -8.08
C LEU A 44 -13.55 9.26 -9.58
N VAL A 45 -13.69 10.31 -10.36
CA VAL A 45 -13.43 10.31 -11.80
C VAL A 45 -12.00 10.80 -12.02
N LEU A 46 -11.14 9.93 -12.53
CA LEU A 46 -9.71 10.15 -12.74
C LEU A 46 -9.43 10.29 -14.23
N GLY A 47 -8.83 11.40 -14.65
CA GLY A 47 -8.51 11.68 -16.05
C GLY A 47 -7.96 13.09 -16.20
N ASN A 48 -8.18 13.70 -17.37
CA ASN A 48 -7.70 15.07 -17.64
C ASN A 48 -8.41 16.14 -16.79
N LYS A 49 -9.65 15.88 -16.38
CA LYS A 49 -10.45 16.75 -15.50
C LYS A 49 -10.96 15.92 -14.33
N PRO A 50 -10.12 15.67 -13.32
CA PRO A 50 -10.52 14.84 -12.22
C PRO A 50 -11.63 15.53 -11.41
N GLN A 51 -12.60 14.76 -10.94
CA GLN A 51 -13.74 15.28 -10.20
C GLN A 51 -14.33 14.19 -9.29
N VAL A 52 -15.14 14.63 -8.33
CA VAL A 52 -15.92 13.74 -7.47
C VAL A 52 -17.40 13.88 -7.85
N ILE A 53 -18.10 12.76 -7.93
CA ILE A 53 -19.53 12.71 -8.20
C ILE A 53 -20.19 11.94 -7.06
N GLU A 54 -21.25 12.49 -6.47
CA GLU A 54 -22.01 11.81 -5.41
C GLU A 54 -22.66 10.52 -5.95
N GLY A 55 -22.54 9.42 -5.19
CA GLY A 55 -23.00 8.08 -5.57
C GLY A 55 -21.97 7.23 -6.31
N CYS A 56 -22.19 5.91 -6.38
CA CYS A 56 -21.52 5.03 -7.35
C CYS A 56 -22.19 5.18 -8.73
N ILE A 57 -21.50 5.78 -9.69
CA ILE A 57 -22.06 5.97 -11.04
C ILE A 57 -21.94 4.69 -11.88
N GLU A 58 -22.86 4.52 -12.83
CA GLU A 58 -22.85 3.41 -13.78
C GLU A 58 -21.54 3.39 -14.60
N GLY A 59 -21.03 2.18 -14.85
CA GLY A 59 -19.81 1.97 -15.61
C GLY A 59 -18.52 2.24 -14.83
N SER A 60 -18.60 2.32 -13.49
CA SER A 60 -17.42 2.32 -12.61
C SER A 60 -16.50 1.13 -12.91
N ASP A 61 -15.19 1.39 -12.89
CA ASP A 61 -14.14 0.40 -13.21
C ASP A 61 -13.80 -0.47 -12.01
N GLY A 62 -13.97 0.07 -10.81
CA GLY A 62 -13.77 -0.66 -9.56
C GLY A 62 -14.36 0.10 -8.37
N LYS A 63 -14.20 -0.50 -7.19
CA LYS A 63 -14.69 0.04 -5.92
C LYS A 63 -13.64 -0.10 -4.83
N VAL A 64 -13.44 0.97 -4.07
CA VAL A 64 -12.75 0.94 -2.77
C VAL A 64 -13.84 0.95 -1.70
N SER A 65 -13.86 -0.01 -0.80
CA SER A 65 -14.79 0.00 0.34
C SER A 65 -14.03 0.01 1.67
N MET A 66 -14.55 0.77 2.62
CA MET A 66 -14.02 0.87 3.99
C MET A 66 -15.11 1.34 4.94
N LYS A 67 -14.89 1.26 6.25
CA LYS A 67 -15.80 1.88 7.22
C LYS A 67 -15.51 3.38 7.35
N LYS A 68 -16.52 4.19 7.68
CA LYS A 68 -16.38 5.63 7.94
C LYS A 68 -15.27 5.95 8.95
N GLN A 69 -15.21 5.18 10.03
CA GLN A 69 -14.17 5.36 11.05
C GLN A 69 -12.76 5.06 10.52
N VAL A 70 -12.61 4.16 9.55
CA VAL A 70 -11.33 3.87 8.90
C VAL A 70 -10.86 5.10 8.11
N LEU A 71 -11.74 5.67 7.27
CA LEU A 71 -11.43 6.89 6.53
C LEU A 71 -11.06 8.04 7.47
N LYS A 72 -11.82 8.24 8.56
CA LYS A 72 -11.52 9.26 9.57
C LYS A 72 -10.15 9.06 10.21
N ASN A 73 -9.80 7.83 10.58
CA ASN A 73 -8.48 7.54 11.16
C ASN A 73 -7.34 7.85 10.18
N ILE A 74 -7.53 7.59 8.89
CA ILE A 74 -6.57 7.95 7.84
C ILE A 74 -6.40 9.48 7.77
N LEU A 75 -7.50 10.22 7.70
CA LEU A 75 -7.49 11.69 7.63
C LEU A 75 -6.83 12.35 8.85
N GLU A 76 -6.95 11.71 10.03
CA GLU A 76 -6.33 12.16 11.28
C GLU A 76 -4.87 11.68 11.44
N GLY A 77 -4.32 10.92 10.48
CA GLY A 77 -2.97 10.36 10.53
C GLY A 77 -2.79 9.27 11.59
N LYS A 78 -3.88 8.64 12.02
CA LYS A 78 -3.93 7.52 12.98
C LYS A 78 -3.92 6.14 12.31
N ALA A 79 -4.06 6.09 10.99
CA ALA A 79 -3.96 4.88 10.20
C ALA A 79 -3.33 5.19 8.84
N ASP A 80 -2.72 4.18 8.22
CA ASP A 80 -2.18 4.27 6.87
C ASP A 80 -3.05 3.49 5.89
N ALA A 81 -3.55 4.14 4.83
CA ALA A 81 -4.47 3.52 3.89
C ALA A 81 -3.86 2.28 3.21
N PHE A 82 -2.60 2.39 2.77
CA PHE A 82 -1.95 1.27 2.10
C PHE A 82 -1.70 0.11 3.07
N ALA A 83 -1.21 0.37 4.29
CA ALA A 83 -1.03 -0.67 5.30
C ALA A 83 -2.34 -1.40 5.66
N LEU A 84 -3.46 -0.68 5.65
CA LEU A 84 -4.79 -1.26 5.87
C LEU A 84 -5.31 -2.07 4.68
N ALA A 85 -4.88 -1.79 3.45
CA ALA A 85 -5.31 -2.50 2.25
C ALA A 85 -4.37 -3.64 1.83
N ALA A 86 -3.09 -3.55 2.18
CA ALA A 86 -2.06 -4.51 1.75
C ALA A 86 -2.30 -5.90 2.35
N ARG A 87 -2.12 -6.93 1.52
CA ARG A 87 -2.32 -8.34 1.88
C ARG A 87 -1.08 -9.16 1.59
N ALA A 88 -0.82 -10.16 2.44
CA ALA A 88 0.10 -11.24 2.12
C ALA A 88 -0.59 -12.31 1.28
N ARG A 89 -1.91 -12.51 1.49
CA ARG A 89 -2.72 -13.51 0.78
C ARG A 89 -4.06 -12.94 0.36
N MET A 90 -4.58 -13.41 -0.77
CA MET A 90 -5.80 -12.85 -1.37
C MET A 90 -7.06 -13.05 -0.52
N ASP A 91 -7.09 -14.09 0.31
CA ASP A 91 -8.20 -14.46 1.20
C ASP A 91 -8.21 -13.68 2.53
N GLU A 92 -7.25 -12.78 2.75
CA GLU A 92 -7.20 -11.94 3.95
C GLU A 92 -8.22 -10.82 3.87
N GLU A 93 -9.16 -10.79 4.83
CA GLU A 93 -10.03 -9.64 5.05
C GLU A 93 -9.21 -8.45 5.55
N ARG A 94 -9.47 -7.28 4.98
CA ARG A 94 -8.76 -6.04 5.29
C ARG A 94 -9.74 -4.90 5.57
N PRO A 95 -9.36 -3.91 6.41
CA PRO A 95 -10.22 -2.75 6.67
C PRO A 95 -10.52 -1.88 5.44
N ILE A 96 -9.68 -2.00 4.40
CA ILE A 96 -9.91 -1.41 3.07
C ILE A 96 -9.88 -2.54 2.05
N GLU A 97 -10.95 -2.65 1.29
CA GLU A 97 -11.14 -3.65 0.25
C GLU A 97 -11.14 -2.96 -1.12
N PHE A 98 -10.59 -3.64 -2.13
CA PHE A 98 -10.58 -3.16 -3.51
C PHE A 98 -11.18 -4.21 -4.44
N GLU A 99 -12.25 -3.84 -5.14
CA GLU A 99 -12.96 -4.68 -6.09
C GLU A 99 -12.76 -4.14 -7.52
N ILE A 100 -12.53 -5.03 -8.48
CA ILE A 100 -12.37 -4.67 -9.90
C ILE A 100 -13.57 -5.19 -10.68
N TYR A 101 -14.23 -4.30 -11.42
CA TYR A 101 -15.41 -4.63 -12.22
C TYR A 101 -15.07 -4.90 -13.68
N LYS A 102 -14.11 -4.16 -14.26
CA LYS A 102 -13.68 -4.34 -15.66
C LYS A 102 -12.36 -5.11 -15.75
N LYS A 103 -12.46 -6.42 -16.00
CA LYS A 103 -11.30 -7.32 -16.01
C LYS A 103 -10.34 -7.04 -17.19
N GLU A 104 -10.86 -6.50 -18.28
CA GLU A 104 -10.09 -6.09 -19.45
C GLU A 104 -9.04 -5.00 -19.15
N HIS A 105 -9.29 -4.16 -18.14
CA HIS A 105 -8.41 -3.08 -17.68
C HIS A 105 -7.77 -3.37 -16.31
N MET A 106 -7.84 -4.62 -15.85
CA MET A 106 -7.46 -5.00 -14.48
C MET A 106 -6.07 -4.52 -14.06
N LYS A 107 -5.08 -4.58 -14.96
CA LYS A 107 -3.71 -4.12 -14.66
C LYS A 107 -3.68 -2.62 -14.37
N GLU A 108 -4.32 -1.81 -15.20
CA GLU A 108 -4.39 -0.35 -15.05
C GLU A 108 -5.15 0.02 -13.77
N ILE A 109 -6.25 -0.69 -13.49
CA ILE A 109 -7.08 -0.46 -12.29
C ILE A 109 -6.29 -0.79 -11.02
N TRP A 110 -5.48 -1.85 -11.01
CA TRP A 110 -4.58 -2.15 -9.89
C TRP A 110 -3.49 -1.10 -9.70
N GLU A 111 -2.87 -0.58 -10.76
CA GLU A 111 -1.89 0.50 -10.65
C GLU A 111 -2.51 1.76 -10.06
N VAL A 112 -3.69 2.16 -10.56
CA VAL A 112 -4.44 3.30 -10.01
C VAL A 112 -4.83 3.03 -8.56
N GLY A 113 -5.31 1.84 -8.21
CA GLY A 113 -5.63 1.47 -6.82
C GLY A 113 -4.44 1.63 -5.88
N LYS A 114 -3.25 1.17 -6.27
CA LYS A 114 -2.02 1.34 -5.50
C LYS A 114 -1.62 2.82 -5.38
N ALA A 115 -1.78 3.60 -6.45
CA ALA A 115 -1.54 5.03 -6.44
C ALA A 115 -2.52 5.78 -5.52
N LEU A 116 -3.80 5.39 -5.50
CA LEU A 116 -4.80 5.96 -4.59
C LEU A 116 -4.42 5.72 -3.12
N LEU A 117 -4.02 4.48 -2.78
CA LEU A 117 -3.57 4.12 -1.43
C LEU A 117 -2.27 4.82 -1.03
N THR A 118 -1.41 5.15 -1.99
CA THR A 118 -0.13 5.82 -1.75
C THR A 118 -0.30 7.34 -1.61
N TYR A 119 -1.06 7.97 -2.51
CA TYR A 119 -1.07 9.42 -2.69
C TYR A 119 -2.42 10.07 -2.39
N PHE A 120 -3.53 9.47 -2.85
CA PHE A 120 -4.84 10.11 -2.75
C PHE A 120 -5.39 10.08 -1.33
N PHE A 121 -5.38 8.91 -0.68
CA PHE A 121 -5.87 8.77 0.69
C PHE A 121 -4.90 9.32 1.74
N ALA A 122 -3.69 9.73 1.37
CA ALA A 122 -2.81 10.47 2.26
C ALA A 122 -3.26 11.95 2.30
N PRO A 123 -3.70 12.49 3.45
CA PRO A 123 -4.24 13.85 3.53
C PRO A 123 -3.15 14.93 3.37
N GLY A 124 -3.57 16.12 2.97
CA GLY A 124 -2.74 17.32 2.82
C GLY A 124 -2.10 17.46 1.44
N LYS A 125 -1.84 18.72 1.04
CA LYS A 125 -1.17 19.07 -0.24
C LYS A 125 0.26 18.55 -0.37
N ILE A 126 0.93 18.28 0.75
CA ILE A 126 2.23 17.59 0.79
C ILE A 126 2.01 16.23 1.43
N LYS A 127 2.23 15.14 0.69
CA LYS A 127 2.02 13.77 1.21
C LYS A 127 3.17 13.38 2.13
N ILE A 128 2.88 13.27 3.42
CA ILE A 128 3.85 12.89 4.44
C ILE A 128 3.40 11.58 5.08
N LYS A 129 4.23 10.56 4.95
CA LYS A 129 4.02 9.25 5.59
C LYS A 129 4.88 9.14 6.84
N ARG A 130 4.27 8.80 7.97
CA ARG A 130 4.99 8.58 9.24
C ARG A 130 5.28 7.09 9.38
N LEU A 131 6.53 6.73 9.63
CA LEU A 131 6.96 5.35 9.79
C LEU A 131 6.96 5.01 11.29
N LYS A 132 5.79 4.56 11.78
CA LYS A 132 5.59 4.24 13.19
C LYS A 132 4.93 2.86 13.32
N PRO A 133 5.29 2.07 14.35
CA PRO A 133 4.73 0.73 14.54
C PRO A 133 3.19 0.69 14.57
N GLU A 134 2.54 1.71 15.11
CA GLU A 134 1.08 1.75 15.25
C GLU A 134 0.34 1.94 13.92
N LEU A 135 1.05 2.35 12.87
CA LEU A 135 0.52 2.56 11.53
C LEU A 135 0.78 1.37 10.60
N ALA A 136 1.55 0.39 11.06
CA ALA A 136 1.92 -0.77 10.27
C ALA A 136 0.78 -1.79 10.21
N GLY A 137 0.65 -2.42 9.04
CA GLY A 137 -0.18 -3.62 8.90
C GLY A 137 0.57 -4.84 9.42
N TYR A 138 -0.05 -6.01 9.30
CA TYR A 138 0.64 -7.28 9.52
C TYR A 138 0.61 -8.11 8.23
N ALA A 139 1.80 -8.48 7.74
CA ALA A 139 1.99 -9.31 6.56
C ALA A 139 3.36 -9.98 6.61
N HIS A 140 3.48 -11.15 5.99
CA HIS A 140 4.74 -11.87 5.86
C HIS A 140 5.47 -12.15 7.19
N GLY A 141 4.75 -12.21 8.31
CA GLY A 141 5.33 -12.42 9.64
C GLY A 141 5.98 -11.18 10.26
N ALA A 142 5.72 -9.98 9.72
CA ALA A 142 6.27 -8.71 10.19
C ALA A 142 5.23 -7.56 10.05
N HIS A 143 5.68 -6.33 10.29
CA HIS A 143 4.84 -5.13 10.33
C HIS A 143 5.23 -4.12 9.25
N PRO A 144 4.75 -4.28 7.99
CA PRO A 144 5.08 -3.37 6.91
C PRO A 144 4.19 -2.11 6.86
N ILE A 145 4.79 -1.05 6.36
CA ILE A 145 4.18 0.18 5.86
C ILE A 145 4.64 0.33 4.41
N PRO A 146 3.79 0.03 3.41
CA PRO A 146 4.12 0.23 2.00
C PRO A 146 4.45 1.70 1.71
N LEU A 147 5.55 1.97 1.03
CA LEU A 147 6.01 3.34 0.72
C LEU A 147 5.60 3.75 -0.69
N THR A 148 5.96 2.96 -1.70
CA THR A 148 5.62 3.24 -3.09
C THR A 148 5.53 1.95 -3.88
N TYR A 149 4.37 1.69 -4.47
CA TYR A 149 4.18 0.60 -5.41
C TYR A 149 3.75 1.23 -6.74
N TRP A 150 4.66 1.29 -7.69
CA TRP A 150 4.44 1.99 -8.95
C TRP A 150 5.43 1.51 -10.01
N ASP A 151 4.92 1.23 -11.22
CA ASP A 151 5.72 0.96 -12.42
C ASP A 151 6.85 -0.07 -12.21
N GLY A 152 6.50 -1.22 -11.63
CA GLY A 152 7.45 -2.31 -11.38
C GLY A 152 8.39 -2.07 -10.20
N LEU A 153 8.30 -0.95 -9.49
CA LEU A 153 8.92 -0.73 -8.18
C LEU A 153 7.90 -1.05 -7.07
N ARG A 154 8.36 -1.73 -6.03
CA ARG A 154 7.64 -1.86 -4.76
C ARG A 154 8.62 -1.57 -3.63
N SER A 155 8.18 -0.82 -2.64
CA SER A 155 8.99 -0.54 -1.46
C SER A 155 8.14 -0.43 -0.22
N SER A 156 8.72 -0.84 0.90
CA SER A 156 8.07 -0.83 2.21
C SER A 156 9.10 -0.51 3.29
N TRP A 157 8.69 0.25 4.29
CA TRP A 157 9.36 0.21 5.60
C TRP A 157 8.77 -0.96 6.36
N ILE A 158 9.59 -1.80 6.96
CA ILE A 158 9.13 -2.98 7.69
C ILE A 158 9.79 -2.98 9.07
N LEU A 159 8.96 -3.18 10.09
CA LEU A 159 9.40 -3.53 11.42
C LEU A 159 9.25 -5.04 11.62
N VAL A 160 10.35 -5.70 11.95
CA VAL A 160 10.36 -7.08 12.42
C VAL A 160 10.63 -7.02 13.92
N LYS A 161 9.62 -7.31 14.75
CA LYS A 161 9.79 -7.22 16.21
C LYS A 161 10.66 -8.35 16.70
N LYS A 162 11.29 -8.16 17.85
CA LYS A 162 12.05 -9.22 18.54
C LYS A 162 11.26 -10.54 18.61
N GLY A 163 11.88 -11.62 18.13
CA GLY A 163 11.30 -12.96 18.06
C GLY A 163 10.43 -13.24 16.84
N GLU A 164 10.14 -12.23 16.01
CA GLU A 164 9.46 -12.40 14.74
C GLU A 164 10.42 -12.82 13.62
N VAL A 165 9.84 -13.38 12.56
CA VAL A 165 10.56 -13.82 11.38
C VAL A 165 9.85 -13.28 10.15
N LEU A 166 10.48 -12.33 9.47
CA LEU A 166 10.04 -11.89 8.15
C LEU A 166 10.19 -13.04 7.15
N ASN A 167 9.14 -13.26 6.35
CA ASN A 167 9.04 -14.29 5.32
C ASN A 167 9.23 -15.71 5.87
N LYS A 168 8.69 -15.97 7.08
CA LYS A 168 8.84 -17.23 7.83
C LYS A 168 8.55 -18.51 7.01
N GLN A 169 7.66 -18.43 6.03
CA GLN A 169 7.29 -19.58 5.18
C GLN A 169 8.28 -19.87 4.05
N GLY A 170 9.34 -19.07 3.92
CA GLY A 170 10.38 -19.25 2.91
C GLY A 170 9.99 -18.71 1.54
N GLU A 171 9.59 -17.44 1.50
CA GLU A 171 9.10 -16.77 0.29
C GLU A 171 10.17 -16.72 -0.81
N LYS A 172 9.72 -16.89 -2.07
CA LYS A 172 10.55 -16.95 -3.27
C LYS A 172 9.95 -16.07 -4.35
N ASP A 173 10.23 -14.79 -4.29
CA ASP A 173 9.64 -13.87 -5.25
C ASP A 173 10.34 -13.93 -6.61
N PRO A 174 9.60 -13.79 -7.74
CA PRO A 174 10.16 -13.88 -9.08
C PRO A 174 10.88 -12.60 -9.54
N TRP A 175 11.06 -11.61 -8.68
CA TRP A 175 11.72 -10.32 -8.94
C TRP A 175 12.91 -10.09 -7.99
N PRO A 176 13.91 -9.29 -8.40
CA PRO A 176 15.04 -8.94 -7.55
C PRO A 176 14.61 -7.98 -6.44
N GLN A 177 15.28 -8.09 -5.29
CA GLN A 177 14.94 -7.34 -4.10
C GLN A 177 16.20 -6.93 -3.35
N LEU A 178 16.04 -5.99 -2.43
CA LEU A 178 17.05 -5.70 -1.43
C LEU A 178 16.43 -5.29 -0.10
N PHE A 179 17.20 -5.52 0.95
CA PHE A 179 16.95 -5.00 2.29
C PHE A 179 18.00 -3.94 2.61
N ILE A 180 17.57 -2.78 3.11
CA ILE A 180 18.42 -1.76 3.74
C ILE A 180 18.13 -1.81 5.23
N ILE A 181 19.06 -2.30 6.03
CA ILE A 181 18.92 -2.40 7.48
C ILE A 181 19.21 -1.04 8.09
N LEU A 182 18.19 -0.48 8.74
CA LEU A 182 18.29 0.83 9.39
C LEU A 182 18.72 0.69 10.85
N GLU A 183 18.13 -0.27 11.56
CA GLU A 183 18.33 -0.50 12.99
C GLU A 183 18.11 -1.98 13.33
N GLY A 184 18.61 -2.39 14.49
CA GLY A 184 18.33 -3.69 15.10
C GLY A 184 19.45 -4.70 14.92
N LYS A 185 19.18 -5.91 15.42
CA LYS A 185 20.08 -7.05 15.37
C LYS A 185 19.31 -8.34 15.13
N GLY A 186 19.91 -9.25 14.40
CA GLY A 186 19.37 -10.59 14.22
C GLY A 186 20.17 -11.43 13.25
N LYS A 187 19.48 -12.42 12.69
CA LYS A 187 20.06 -13.35 11.72
C LYS A 187 19.27 -13.26 10.42
N GLY A 188 19.97 -13.11 9.32
CA GLY A 188 19.39 -13.13 8.00
C GLY A 188 19.71 -14.43 7.27
N ILE A 189 18.82 -14.83 6.37
CA ILE A 189 18.99 -16.00 5.50
C ILE A 189 18.76 -15.54 4.06
N VAL A 190 19.65 -15.92 3.14
CA VAL A 190 19.45 -15.83 1.69
C VAL A 190 19.89 -17.15 1.06
N GLY A 191 18.94 -17.91 0.52
CA GLY A 191 19.17 -19.26 0.00
C GLY A 191 19.58 -20.21 1.12
N ASP A 192 20.79 -20.75 1.04
CA ASP A 192 21.43 -21.61 2.05
C ASP A 192 22.45 -20.86 2.91
N LYS A 193 22.58 -19.54 2.73
CA LYS A 193 23.57 -18.71 3.42
C LYS A 193 22.93 -17.90 4.53
N GLU A 194 23.67 -17.79 5.62
CA GLU A 194 23.30 -17.02 6.80
C GLU A 194 24.22 -15.81 6.93
N PHE A 195 23.71 -14.73 7.49
CA PHE A 195 24.49 -13.53 7.80
C PHE A 195 23.96 -12.88 9.08
N GLU A 196 24.80 -12.08 9.73
CA GLU A 196 24.38 -11.26 10.88
C GLU A 196 23.74 -9.97 10.37
N VAL A 197 22.56 -9.65 10.88
CA VAL A 197 21.84 -8.42 10.55
C VAL A 197 22.38 -7.29 11.42
N GLU A 198 22.91 -6.26 10.78
CA GLU A 198 23.48 -5.08 11.44
C GLU A 198 23.00 -3.78 10.77
N PRO A 199 22.90 -2.66 11.51
CA PRO A 199 22.56 -1.36 10.95
C PRO A 199 23.53 -0.91 9.85
N ASN A 200 23.03 -0.14 8.89
CA ASN A 200 23.76 0.37 7.73
C ASN A 200 24.22 -0.72 6.74
N MET A 201 23.59 -1.89 6.77
CA MET A 201 23.82 -2.97 5.81
C MET A 201 22.81 -2.91 4.66
N VAL A 202 23.26 -3.25 3.45
CA VAL A 202 22.40 -3.57 2.32
C VAL A 202 22.58 -5.03 1.94
N VAL A 203 21.48 -5.75 1.81
CA VAL A 203 21.46 -7.17 1.42
C VAL A 203 20.71 -7.31 0.11
N TYR A 204 21.38 -7.84 -0.92
CA TYR A 204 20.77 -8.09 -2.22
C TYR A 204 20.21 -9.50 -2.29
N ILE A 205 18.98 -9.61 -2.80
CA ILE A 205 18.21 -10.85 -2.84
C ILE A 205 17.93 -11.20 -4.31
N PRO A 206 18.47 -12.32 -4.81
CA PRO A 206 18.19 -12.77 -6.17
C PRO A 206 16.75 -13.26 -6.34
N LYS A 207 16.30 -13.35 -7.61
CA LYS A 207 15.01 -13.93 -7.98
C LYS A 207 14.90 -15.38 -7.51
N ASN A 208 13.71 -15.76 -7.04
CA ASN A 208 13.33 -17.12 -6.65
C ASN A 208 14.19 -17.73 -5.52
N VAL A 209 14.83 -16.88 -4.71
CA VAL A 209 15.66 -17.29 -3.58
C VAL A 209 14.92 -17.03 -2.27
N ILE A 210 14.97 -18.01 -1.36
CA ILE A 210 14.45 -17.85 0.00
C ILE A 210 15.19 -16.72 0.68
N HIS A 211 14.46 -15.84 1.35
CA HIS A 211 15.06 -14.75 2.09
C HIS A 211 14.26 -14.48 3.36
N GLN A 212 14.93 -14.34 4.50
CA GLN A 212 14.31 -14.17 5.81
C GLN A 212 15.14 -13.24 6.70
N ILE A 213 14.47 -12.56 7.64
CA ILE A 213 15.10 -11.86 8.76
C ILE A 213 14.49 -12.42 10.05
N ILE A 214 15.32 -12.97 10.92
CA ILE A 214 14.98 -13.46 12.25
C ILE A 214 15.48 -12.43 13.25
N ALA A 215 14.56 -11.75 13.93
CA ALA A 215 14.87 -10.63 14.80
C ALA A 215 15.28 -11.09 16.21
N GLU A 216 16.52 -10.77 16.64
CA GLU A 216 16.97 -10.92 18.03
C GLU A 216 16.64 -9.67 18.88
N GLU A 217 16.64 -8.52 18.20
CA GLU A 217 16.10 -7.23 18.62
C GLU A 217 15.16 -6.71 17.53
N ASP A 218 14.39 -5.66 17.81
CA ASP A 218 13.54 -5.04 16.79
C ASP A 218 14.40 -4.57 15.60
N VAL A 219 14.13 -5.11 14.40
CA VAL A 219 14.82 -4.75 13.16
C VAL A 219 13.93 -3.84 12.34
N LYS A 220 14.47 -2.68 11.94
CA LYS A 220 13.84 -1.79 10.97
C LYS A 220 14.56 -1.92 9.63
N VAL A 221 13.80 -2.20 8.59
CA VAL A 221 14.33 -2.43 7.24
C VAL A 221 13.53 -1.63 6.21
N ILE A 222 14.22 -1.05 5.23
CA ILE A 222 13.58 -0.69 3.97
C ILE A 222 13.74 -1.88 3.03
N TRP A 223 12.61 -2.43 2.62
CA TRP A 223 12.54 -3.41 1.55
C TRP A 223 12.27 -2.68 0.24
N LEU A 224 13.00 -3.06 -0.81
CA LEU A 224 12.72 -2.65 -2.18
C LEU A 224 12.72 -3.88 -3.09
N ALA A 225 11.83 -3.85 -4.07
CA ALA A 225 11.77 -4.79 -5.18
C ALA A 225 11.60 -4.02 -6.48
N TRP A 226 12.27 -4.45 -7.53
CA TRP A 226 12.16 -3.85 -8.87
C TRP A 226 11.88 -4.91 -9.92
N GLN A 227 11.34 -4.52 -11.08
CA GLN A 227 10.74 -5.46 -12.05
C GLN A 227 9.57 -6.27 -11.48
N ALA A 228 8.89 -5.74 -10.45
CA ALA A 228 7.78 -6.35 -9.73
C ALA A 228 6.42 -5.93 -10.33
N TRP A 229 6.21 -6.26 -11.60
CA TRP A 229 5.04 -5.94 -12.42
C TRP A 229 3.75 -6.64 -12.00
#